data_AF-A0A1Y3FZ79-F1
#
_entry.id   AF-A0A1Y3FZ79-F1
#
_cell.length_a   1.000
_cell.length_b   1.000
_cell.length_c   1.000
_cell.angle_alpha   90.00
_cell.angle_beta   90.00
_cell.angle_gamma   90.00
#
_symmetry.space_group_name_H-M   'P 1'
#
loop_
_entity.id
_entity.type
_entity.pdbx_description
1 polymer ?
#
loop_
_entity_poly.entity_id
_entity_poly.type
_entity_poly.pdbx_seq_one_letter_code
_entity_poly.pdbx_strand_id
1 'polypeptide(L)'
;MAISYPAIKAGLTNQKIAIIGLIHKALRDKKSLTLPSLTSYYPETRKHDFCSFEKIYKEATLERALSAFGLSSVAEPEPEMTDSGQCFLEGADRWAETALKGQVEWPDLTCQIIRHLQPSDLLLDFCRLLLQKIKAEGITHAIQLRVENDWQSYAEHVLASFAAPHEEYKPTFLEIIQKAKRTWGNTFTKAYVLSDEGGLPADKETIRAEVLKELGVELFWKSDFLSPSILSSNLISSIIDFEIALALPFFAGNSRSTFACFVSFEKFCRTGRYAKNHYIYNNSGPHLMLRYDNGALMAPEQLKDALFARQPLLEVSPYDREWALTLTAHLAQTGDFISRTQFVMGVPSGHLVIDGSSDPLRSIEGFQLDVNSPLPSLEYRARNKEGRHTPWQPAGSFCGSRGKNTPLTGFSFRIKGPASLTTDCIYAARFSEHSEVIHAKNGEWCTLGNDHNLTAIHLLFRPQKPFGR
;
A
#
# COMPACT_ATOMS: atom_id res chain seq x y z
N MET A 1 -27.10 -12.76 -17.94
CA MET A 1 -26.16 -12.24 -18.93
C MET A 1 -24.96 -11.76 -18.16
N ALA A 2 -23.81 -12.39 -18.42
CA ALA A 2 -22.54 -12.07 -17.80
C ALA A 2 -21.89 -10.87 -18.49
N ILE A 3 -21.00 -10.19 -17.77
CA ILE A 3 -20.17 -9.11 -18.33
C ILE A 3 -18.71 -9.53 -18.44
N SER A 4 -18.01 -8.97 -19.42
CA SER A 4 -16.55 -9.09 -19.58
C SER A 4 -15.98 -7.80 -20.20
N TYR A 5 -14.70 -7.77 -20.54
CA TYR A 5 -14.11 -6.73 -21.39
C TYR A 5 -13.22 -7.35 -22.47
N PRO A 6 -13.05 -6.69 -23.64
CA PRO A 6 -12.02 -7.07 -24.59
C PRO A 6 -10.66 -6.79 -23.96
N ALA A 7 -9.80 -7.82 -23.86
CA ALA A 7 -8.55 -7.78 -23.12
C ALA A 7 -7.80 -6.44 -23.22
N ILE A 8 -7.32 -5.91 -22.09
CA ILE A 8 -6.66 -4.60 -22.05
C ILE A 8 -5.22 -4.71 -22.57
N LYS A 9 -4.90 -3.89 -23.57
CA LYS A 9 -3.59 -3.79 -24.23
C LYS A 9 -2.57 -3.01 -23.38
N ALA A 10 -2.36 -3.48 -22.15
CA ALA A 10 -1.49 -2.83 -21.18
C ALA A 10 -0.62 -3.85 -20.43
N GLY A 11 0.34 -3.37 -19.65
CA GLY A 11 1.18 -4.23 -18.81
C GLY A 11 0.38 -5.03 -17.77
N LEU A 12 1.02 -6.06 -17.20
CA LEU A 12 0.43 -7.01 -16.24
C LEU A 12 -0.42 -6.33 -15.15
N THR A 13 0.13 -5.31 -14.49
CA THR A 13 -0.55 -4.66 -13.36
C THR A 13 -1.74 -3.82 -13.78
N ASN A 14 -1.70 -3.20 -14.95
CA ASN A 14 -2.88 -2.51 -15.50
C ASN A 14 -4.00 -3.50 -15.85
N GLN A 15 -3.65 -4.72 -16.27
CA GLN A 15 -4.62 -5.80 -16.44
C GLN A 15 -5.23 -6.24 -15.10
N LYS A 16 -4.43 -6.40 -14.05
CA LYS A 16 -4.94 -6.68 -12.68
C LYS A 16 -5.89 -5.58 -12.20
N ILE A 17 -5.55 -4.32 -12.44
CA ILE A 17 -6.40 -3.16 -12.10
C ILE A 17 -7.73 -3.23 -12.86
N ALA A 18 -7.72 -3.49 -14.17
CA ALA A 18 -8.95 -3.63 -14.94
C ALA A 18 -9.82 -4.80 -14.45
N ILE A 19 -9.23 -5.92 -14.01
CA ILE A 19 -9.97 -7.04 -13.40
C ILE A 19 -10.69 -6.59 -12.12
N ILE A 20 -10.06 -5.77 -11.27
CA ILE A 20 -10.73 -5.20 -10.08
C ILE A 20 -11.99 -4.44 -10.52
N GLY A 21 -11.88 -3.52 -11.48
CA GLY A 21 -13.01 -2.71 -11.92
C GLY A 21 -14.13 -3.53 -12.57
N LEU A 22 -13.78 -4.55 -13.36
CA LEU A 22 -14.77 -5.46 -13.94
C LEU A 22 -15.59 -6.18 -12.85
N ILE A 23 -14.91 -6.68 -11.81
CA ILE A 23 -15.55 -7.41 -10.71
C ILE A 23 -16.44 -6.49 -9.87
N HIS A 24 -15.97 -5.27 -9.55
CA HIS A 24 -16.79 -4.28 -8.84
C HIS A 24 -18.00 -3.83 -9.66
N LYS A 25 -17.84 -3.66 -10.97
CA LYS A 25 -18.96 -3.42 -11.88
C LYS A 25 -19.97 -4.56 -11.88
N ALA A 26 -19.52 -5.81 -11.93
CA ALA A 26 -20.40 -6.98 -11.87
C ALA A 26 -21.21 -6.99 -10.57
N LEU A 27 -20.58 -6.66 -9.44
CA LEU A 27 -21.25 -6.59 -8.13
C LEU A 27 -22.33 -5.50 -8.10
N ARG A 28 -21.98 -4.29 -8.51
CA ARG A 28 -22.90 -3.14 -8.56
C ARG A 28 -24.10 -3.43 -9.45
N ASP A 29 -23.84 -3.97 -10.64
CA ASP A 29 -24.86 -4.20 -11.67
C ASP A 29 -25.61 -5.52 -11.43
N LYS A 30 -25.24 -6.29 -10.39
CA LYS A 30 -25.80 -7.62 -10.06
C LYS A 30 -25.76 -8.60 -11.24
N LYS A 31 -24.65 -8.60 -11.98
CA LYS A 31 -24.42 -9.47 -13.13
C LYS A 31 -23.37 -10.53 -12.81
N SER A 32 -23.48 -11.67 -13.48
CA SER A 32 -22.41 -12.67 -13.50
C SER A 32 -21.21 -12.15 -14.31
N LEU A 33 -20.08 -12.83 -14.20
CA LEU A 33 -18.82 -12.41 -14.84
C LEU A 33 -18.27 -13.52 -15.74
N THR A 34 -17.81 -13.15 -16.94
CA THR A 34 -16.92 -14.00 -17.74
C THR A 34 -15.51 -13.45 -17.62
N LEU A 35 -14.58 -14.26 -17.10
CA LEU A 35 -13.20 -13.82 -16.88
C LEU A 35 -12.52 -13.49 -18.22
N PRO A 36 -11.88 -12.32 -18.35
CA PRO A 36 -11.29 -11.90 -19.61
C PRO A 36 -9.97 -12.63 -19.88
N SER A 37 -9.63 -12.81 -21.15
CA SER A 37 -8.27 -13.16 -21.55
C SER A 37 -7.29 -12.07 -21.14
N LEU A 38 -6.05 -12.46 -20.82
CA LEU A 38 -4.93 -11.55 -20.61
C LEU A 38 -4.14 -11.33 -21.90
N THR A 39 -3.42 -10.23 -21.98
CA THR A 39 -2.64 -9.82 -23.15
C THR A 39 -1.15 -9.82 -22.83
N SER A 40 -0.36 -10.46 -23.69
CA SER A 40 1.09 -10.25 -23.78
C SER A 40 1.36 -9.26 -24.92
N TYR A 41 1.99 -8.12 -24.59
CA TYR A 41 2.35 -7.09 -25.57
C TYR A 41 3.84 -7.16 -25.89
N TYR A 42 4.17 -7.09 -27.18
CA TYR A 42 5.55 -7.04 -27.68
C TYR A 42 5.77 -5.68 -28.35
N PRO A 43 6.40 -4.71 -27.66
CA PRO A 43 6.55 -3.35 -28.16
C PRO A 43 7.23 -3.27 -29.53
N GLU A 44 8.24 -4.11 -29.77
CA GLU A 44 9.04 -4.10 -31.00
C GLU A 44 8.24 -4.49 -32.24
N THR A 45 7.33 -5.46 -32.10
CA THR A 45 6.50 -5.96 -33.21
C THR A 45 5.09 -5.36 -33.21
N ARG A 46 4.74 -4.59 -32.17
CA ARG A 46 3.38 -4.13 -31.87
C ARG A 46 2.34 -5.26 -31.86
N LYS A 47 2.78 -6.49 -31.63
CA LYS A 47 1.93 -7.69 -31.60
C LYS A 47 1.32 -7.86 -30.21
N HIS A 48 0.09 -8.35 -30.20
CA HIS A 48 -0.61 -8.79 -29.00
C HIS A 48 -0.92 -10.28 -29.12
N ASP A 49 -0.50 -11.05 -28.12
CA ASP A 49 -0.93 -12.44 -27.95
C ASP A 49 -1.92 -12.50 -26.78
N PHE A 50 -3.02 -13.23 -26.98
CA PHE A 50 -4.03 -13.42 -25.95
C PHE A 50 -3.82 -14.75 -25.24
N CYS A 51 -3.81 -14.71 -23.91
CA CYS A 51 -3.71 -15.88 -23.05
C CYS A 51 -5.00 -16.02 -22.26
N SER A 52 -5.56 -17.23 -22.25
CA SER A 52 -6.75 -17.51 -21.47
C SER A 52 -6.44 -17.43 -19.96
N PHE A 53 -7.45 -17.04 -19.18
CA PHE A 53 -7.27 -16.70 -17.77
C PHE A 53 -6.67 -17.87 -16.97
N GLU A 54 -7.16 -19.08 -17.19
CA GLU A 54 -6.78 -20.32 -16.50
C GLU A 54 -5.33 -20.76 -16.74
N LYS A 55 -4.71 -20.31 -17.84
CA LYS A 55 -3.28 -20.54 -18.10
C LYS A 55 -2.40 -19.67 -17.21
N ILE A 56 -2.91 -18.51 -16.82
CA ILE A 56 -2.18 -17.51 -16.05
C ILE A 56 -2.50 -17.59 -14.57
N TYR A 57 -3.77 -17.75 -14.21
CA TYR A 57 -4.26 -17.73 -12.83
C TYR A 57 -5.12 -18.95 -12.50
N LYS A 58 -5.17 -19.28 -11.22
CA LYS A 58 -6.02 -20.35 -10.69
C LYS A 58 -7.46 -19.87 -10.54
N GLU A 59 -8.26 -20.07 -11.58
CA GLU A 59 -9.68 -19.66 -11.65
C GLU A 59 -10.48 -20.07 -10.40
N ALA A 60 -10.44 -21.35 -10.02
CA ALA A 60 -11.19 -21.88 -8.88
C ALA A 60 -10.90 -21.16 -7.54
N THR A 61 -9.71 -20.56 -7.38
CA THR A 61 -9.38 -19.79 -6.16
C THR A 61 -10.06 -18.43 -6.14
N LEU A 62 -10.10 -17.76 -7.30
CA LEU A 62 -10.81 -16.49 -7.47
C LEU A 62 -12.32 -16.70 -7.37
N GLU A 63 -12.87 -17.70 -8.05
CA GLU A 63 -14.31 -18.00 -8.04
C GLU A 63 -14.84 -18.24 -6.62
N ARG A 64 -14.08 -18.96 -5.79
CA ARG A 64 -14.43 -19.17 -4.39
C ARG A 64 -14.50 -17.86 -3.61
N ALA A 65 -13.55 -16.95 -3.86
CA ALA A 65 -13.56 -15.63 -3.25
C ALA A 65 -14.78 -14.83 -3.72
N LEU A 66 -15.05 -14.79 -5.03
CA LEU A 66 -16.20 -14.11 -5.62
C LEU A 66 -17.53 -14.61 -5.04
N SER A 67 -17.68 -15.93 -4.88
CA SER A 67 -18.88 -16.54 -4.30
C SER A 67 -19.18 -16.04 -2.88
N ALA A 68 -18.14 -15.77 -2.07
CA ALA A 68 -18.31 -15.21 -0.73
C ALA A 68 -18.91 -13.79 -0.72
N PHE A 69 -18.82 -13.07 -1.85
CA PHE A 69 -19.44 -11.75 -2.04
C PHE A 69 -20.74 -11.81 -2.86
N GLY A 70 -21.29 -13.01 -3.08
CA GLY A 70 -22.52 -13.19 -3.85
C GLY A 70 -22.35 -13.00 -5.36
N LEU A 71 -21.12 -13.09 -5.87
CA LEU A 71 -20.80 -13.06 -7.29
C LEU A 71 -20.62 -14.47 -7.85
N SER A 72 -21.03 -14.68 -9.09
CA SER A 72 -20.78 -15.91 -9.84
C SER A 72 -19.96 -15.63 -11.10
N SER A 73 -18.88 -16.38 -11.29
CA SER A 73 -18.20 -16.51 -12.57
C SER A 73 -18.92 -17.56 -13.41
N VAL A 74 -19.19 -17.27 -14.67
CA VAL A 74 -19.78 -18.19 -15.64
C VAL A 74 -19.05 -18.04 -16.97
N ALA A 75 -18.68 -19.15 -17.59
CA ALA A 75 -18.16 -19.14 -18.94
C ALA A 75 -19.32 -18.95 -19.94
N GLU A 76 -19.68 -17.69 -20.22
CA GLU A 76 -20.60 -17.36 -21.31
C GLU A 76 -19.82 -17.12 -22.61
N PRO A 77 -20.18 -17.76 -23.75
CA PRO A 77 -19.49 -17.56 -25.03
C PRO A 77 -19.58 -16.13 -25.57
N GLU A 78 -20.70 -15.45 -25.32
CA GLU A 78 -20.97 -14.08 -25.78
C GLU A 78 -21.41 -13.20 -24.59
N PRO A 79 -20.47 -12.83 -23.70
CA PRO A 79 -20.80 -11.94 -22.60
C PRO A 79 -21.03 -10.53 -23.12
N GLU A 80 -21.76 -9.73 -22.35
CA GLU A 80 -21.89 -8.30 -22.59
C GLU A 80 -20.52 -7.62 -22.37
N MET A 81 -19.99 -7.01 -23.42
CA MET A 81 -18.69 -6.36 -23.37
C MET A 81 -18.78 -4.97 -22.73
N THR A 82 -17.92 -4.76 -21.75
CA THR A 82 -17.72 -3.50 -21.05
C THR A 82 -16.46 -2.82 -21.55
N ASP A 83 -16.39 -1.50 -21.41
CA ASP A 83 -15.20 -0.75 -21.80
C ASP A 83 -14.01 -1.06 -20.86
N SER A 84 -12.89 -1.48 -21.44
CA SER A 84 -11.71 -1.86 -20.66
C SER A 84 -11.01 -0.66 -20.01
N GLY A 85 -11.13 0.53 -20.60
CA GLY A 85 -10.65 1.78 -20.01
C GLY A 85 -11.45 2.17 -18.77
N GLN A 86 -12.77 2.06 -18.83
CA GLN A 86 -13.66 2.26 -17.68
C GLN A 86 -13.38 1.26 -16.57
N CYS A 87 -13.17 -0.02 -16.90
CA CYS A 87 -12.77 -1.03 -15.92
C CYS A 87 -11.42 -0.69 -15.28
N PHE A 88 -10.46 -0.18 -16.04
CA PHE A 88 -9.18 0.27 -15.49
C PHE A 88 -9.35 1.46 -14.52
N LEU A 89 -10.13 2.49 -14.90
CA LEU A 89 -10.37 3.66 -14.04
C LEU A 89 -11.08 3.27 -12.75
N GLU A 90 -12.17 2.50 -12.84
CA GLU A 90 -12.90 2.01 -11.68
C GLU A 90 -12.00 1.13 -10.78
N GLY A 91 -11.19 0.27 -11.38
CA GLY A 91 -10.22 -0.54 -10.64
C GLY A 91 -9.14 0.28 -9.94
N ALA A 92 -8.67 1.37 -10.56
CA ALA A 92 -7.67 2.25 -9.99
C ALA A 92 -8.22 3.00 -8.77
N ASP A 93 -9.47 3.49 -8.84
CA ASP A 93 -10.15 4.13 -7.71
C ASP A 93 -10.29 3.15 -6.53
N ARG A 94 -10.79 1.93 -6.79
CA ARG A 94 -10.97 0.89 -5.76
C ARG A 94 -9.64 0.46 -5.14
N TRP A 95 -8.60 0.32 -5.94
CA TRP A 95 -7.25 0.05 -5.47
C TRP A 95 -6.73 1.15 -4.54
N ALA A 96 -6.81 2.42 -4.96
CA ALA A 96 -6.34 3.55 -4.18
C ALA A 96 -7.09 3.66 -2.84
N GLU A 97 -8.42 3.54 -2.86
CA GLU A 97 -9.27 3.56 -1.66
C GLU A 97 -8.87 2.44 -0.67
N THR A 98 -8.75 1.21 -1.16
CA THR A 98 -8.42 0.03 -0.34
C THR A 98 -7.01 0.18 0.26
N ALA A 99 -6.04 0.55 -0.56
CA ALA A 99 -4.64 0.64 -0.14
C ALA A 99 -4.39 1.77 0.88
N LEU A 100 -5.10 2.90 0.77
CA LEU A 100 -5.03 4.01 1.73
C LEU A 100 -5.66 3.69 3.09
N LYS A 101 -6.65 2.79 3.11
CA LYS A 101 -7.32 2.41 4.36
C LYS A 101 -6.58 1.31 5.13
N GLY A 102 -5.73 0.53 4.47
CA GLY A 102 -4.80 -0.41 5.11
C GLY A 102 -5.46 -1.67 5.66
N GLN A 103 -4.90 -2.24 6.74
CA GLN A 103 -5.20 -3.61 7.25
C GLN A 103 -6.68 -3.92 7.47
N VAL A 104 -7.46 -2.91 7.78
CA VAL A 104 -8.90 -3.00 7.99
C VAL A 104 -9.69 -3.39 6.74
N GLU A 105 -9.25 -2.98 5.54
CA GLU A 105 -9.87 -3.38 4.28
C GLU A 105 -9.29 -4.70 3.77
N TRP A 106 -8.48 -5.40 4.57
CA TRP A 106 -7.96 -6.70 4.17
C TRP A 106 -9.08 -7.72 3.83
N PRO A 107 -10.24 -7.74 4.52
CA PRO A 107 -11.39 -8.54 4.11
C PRO A 107 -12.19 -7.98 2.94
N ASP A 108 -11.94 -6.75 2.47
CA ASP A 108 -12.67 -6.14 1.35
C ASP A 108 -12.50 -6.91 0.04
N LEU A 109 -13.50 -6.81 -0.82
CA LEU A 109 -13.53 -7.45 -2.14
C LEU A 109 -12.25 -7.17 -2.94
N THR A 110 -11.74 -5.93 -2.93
CA THR A 110 -10.53 -5.56 -3.69
C THR A 110 -9.31 -6.36 -3.21
N CYS A 111 -9.10 -6.44 -1.90
CA CYS A 111 -8.03 -7.26 -1.32
C CYS A 111 -8.23 -8.74 -1.60
N GLN A 112 -9.47 -9.23 -1.52
CA GLN A 112 -9.78 -10.63 -1.80
C GLN A 112 -9.56 -11.00 -3.27
N ILE A 113 -9.88 -10.13 -4.22
CA ILE A 113 -9.57 -10.34 -5.66
C ILE A 113 -8.06 -10.52 -5.82
N ILE A 114 -7.25 -9.56 -5.37
CA ILE A 114 -5.80 -9.60 -5.58
C ILE A 114 -5.13 -10.75 -4.83
N ARG A 115 -5.59 -11.07 -3.62
CA ARG A 115 -5.12 -12.23 -2.86
C ARG A 115 -5.35 -13.55 -3.58
N HIS A 116 -6.42 -13.64 -4.38
CA HIS A 116 -6.84 -14.85 -5.09
C HIS A 116 -6.50 -14.84 -6.59
N LEU A 117 -5.87 -13.78 -7.11
CA LEU A 117 -5.17 -13.82 -8.41
C LEU A 117 -3.84 -14.58 -8.29
N GLN A 118 -3.92 -15.85 -7.92
CA GLN A 118 -2.78 -16.73 -7.74
C GLN A 118 -2.31 -17.28 -9.09
N PRO A 119 -1.01 -17.19 -9.44
CA PRO A 119 -0.51 -17.77 -10.67
C PRO A 119 -0.84 -19.28 -10.79
N SER A 120 -0.98 -19.76 -12.02
CA SER A 120 -1.19 -21.19 -12.31
C SER A 120 -0.06 -22.06 -11.72
N ASP A 121 -0.32 -23.35 -11.48
CA ASP A 121 0.67 -24.23 -10.82
C ASP A 121 2.01 -24.29 -11.55
N LEU A 122 1.97 -24.38 -12.88
CA LEU A 122 3.18 -24.36 -13.71
C LEU A 122 3.99 -23.06 -13.54
N LEU A 123 3.33 -21.91 -13.51
CA LEU A 123 3.99 -20.62 -13.30
C LEU A 123 4.57 -20.52 -11.88
N LEU A 124 3.84 -21.00 -10.86
CA LEU A 124 4.33 -21.05 -9.50
C LEU A 124 5.57 -21.94 -9.37
N ASP A 125 5.65 -23.05 -10.09
CA ASP A 125 6.83 -23.91 -10.08
C ASP A 125 8.06 -23.21 -10.68
N PHE A 126 7.89 -22.46 -11.77
CA PHE A 126 8.97 -21.63 -12.30
C PHE A 126 9.39 -20.53 -11.31
N CYS A 127 8.44 -19.86 -10.65
CA CYS A 127 8.73 -18.83 -9.65
C CYS A 127 9.48 -19.42 -8.44
N ARG A 128 9.08 -20.60 -7.96
CA ARG A 128 9.75 -21.31 -6.84
C ARG A 128 11.17 -21.71 -7.22
N LEU A 129 11.36 -22.28 -8.42
CA LEU A 129 12.67 -22.66 -8.93
C LEU A 129 13.60 -21.45 -9.04
N LEU A 130 13.12 -20.34 -9.62
CA LEU A 130 13.88 -19.11 -9.73
C LEU A 130 14.23 -18.55 -8.35
N LEU A 131 13.26 -18.46 -7.44
CA LEU A 131 13.49 -17.97 -6.08
C LEU A 131 14.53 -18.81 -5.33
N GLN A 132 14.52 -20.13 -5.51
CA GLN A 132 15.54 -21.02 -4.93
C GLN A 132 16.94 -20.70 -5.46
N LYS A 133 17.09 -20.50 -6.77
CA LYS A 133 18.37 -20.12 -7.39
C LYS A 133 18.85 -18.75 -6.91
N ILE A 134 17.97 -17.76 -6.87
CA ILE A 134 18.26 -16.41 -6.35
C ILE A 134 18.74 -16.46 -4.89
N LYS A 135 18.08 -17.27 -4.04
CA LYS A 135 18.50 -17.45 -2.65
C LYS A 135 19.83 -18.18 -2.52
N ALA A 136 20.10 -19.18 -3.36
CA ALA A 136 21.38 -19.88 -3.38
C ALA A 136 22.55 -18.95 -3.74
N GLU A 137 22.30 -17.92 -4.56
CA GLU A 137 23.26 -16.86 -4.88
C GLU A 137 23.45 -15.82 -3.75
N GLY A 138 22.69 -15.92 -2.67
CA GLY A 138 22.71 -14.96 -1.57
C GLY A 138 22.02 -13.63 -1.88
N ILE A 139 21.21 -13.58 -2.95
CA ILE A 139 20.52 -12.35 -3.37
C ILE A 139 19.29 -12.13 -2.49
N THR A 140 19.22 -10.95 -1.89
CA THR A 140 18.15 -10.56 -0.94
C THR A 140 17.40 -9.31 -1.37
N HIS A 141 17.86 -8.62 -2.41
CA HIS A 141 17.32 -7.34 -2.87
C HIS A 141 16.78 -7.48 -4.29
N ALA A 142 15.53 -7.05 -4.49
CA ALA A 142 14.93 -6.84 -5.78
C ALA A 142 14.93 -5.34 -6.12
N ILE A 143 15.36 -4.97 -7.33
CA ILE A 143 15.32 -3.59 -7.81
C ILE A 143 14.65 -3.56 -9.17
N GLN A 144 13.56 -2.80 -9.29
CA GLN A 144 12.97 -2.51 -10.58
C GLN A 144 13.78 -1.40 -11.28
N LEU A 145 14.45 -1.73 -12.38
CA LEU A 145 15.06 -0.73 -13.25
C LEU A 145 14.04 -0.30 -14.30
N ARG A 146 13.25 0.72 -13.97
CA ARG A 146 12.30 1.33 -14.91
C ARG A 146 13.02 2.39 -15.74
N VAL A 147 13.97 1.93 -16.56
CA VAL A 147 14.86 2.77 -17.37
C VAL A 147 14.73 2.49 -18.86
N GLU A 148 13.74 1.69 -19.24
CA GLU A 148 13.52 1.24 -20.61
C GLU A 148 13.19 2.41 -21.55
N ASN A 149 13.51 2.26 -22.84
CA ASN A 149 13.41 3.36 -23.81
C ASN A 149 11.99 3.95 -23.92
N ASP A 150 10.95 3.12 -23.82
CA ASP A 150 9.55 3.56 -23.79
C ASP A 150 9.25 4.39 -22.52
N TRP A 151 9.83 4.00 -21.39
CA TRP A 151 9.73 4.75 -20.15
C TRP A 151 10.46 6.09 -20.20
N GLN A 152 11.65 6.14 -20.79
CA GLN A 152 12.40 7.39 -20.96
C GLN A 152 11.57 8.44 -21.73
N SER A 153 10.90 8.00 -22.80
CA SER A 153 9.99 8.86 -23.58
C SER A 153 8.77 9.30 -22.77
N TYR A 154 8.13 8.38 -22.04
CA TYR A 154 7.02 8.71 -21.15
C TYR A 154 7.41 9.69 -20.05
N ALA A 155 8.58 9.49 -19.43
CA ALA A 155 9.09 10.34 -18.38
C ALA A 155 9.32 11.77 -18.88
N GLU A 156 9.88 11.92 -20.09
CA GLU A 156 10.19 13.21 -20.70
C GLU A 156 8.95 13.97 -21.18
N HIS A 157 7.99 13.29 -21.80
CA HIS A 157 6.83 13.94 -22.40
C HIS A 157 5.60 14.00 -21.51
N VAL A 158 5.49 13.11 -20.52
CA VAL A 158 4.30 13.00 -19.66
C VAL A 158 4.63 13.36 -18.23
N LEU A 159 5.57 12.67 -17.57
CA LEU A 159 5.87 12.94 -16.17
C LEU A 159 6.39 14.36 -15.95
N ALA A 160 7.21 14.89 -16.86
CA ALA A 160 7.72 16.27 -16.78
C ALA A 160 6.61 17.34 -16.71
N SER A 161 5.38 17.03 -17.14
CA SER A 161 4.25 17.98 -17.11
C SER A 161 3.56 18.09 -15.74
N PHE A 162 3.77 17.13 -14.82
CA PHE A 162 3.10 17.10 -13.52
C PHE A 162 3.94 16.59 -12.34
N ALA A 163 5.17 16.14 -12.58
CA ALA A 163 6.10 15.75 -11.53
C ALA A 163 6.43 16.97 -10.65
N ALA A 164 6.63 16.73 -9.36
CA ALA A 164 7.07 17.79 -8.46
C ALA A 164 8.47 18.31 -8.89
N PRO A 165 8.82 19.59 -8.64
CA PRO A 165 10.11 20.16 -9.07
C PRO A 165 11.37 19.42 -8.59
N HIS A 166 11.24 18.56 -7.57
CA HIS A 166 12.33 17.79 -6.97
C HIS A 166 12.20 16.28 -7.21
N GLU A 167 11.19 15.83 -7.95
CA GLU A 167 11.04 14.41 -8.29
C GLU A 167 12.04 14.01 -9.37
N GLU A 168 12.76 12.90 -9.14
CA GLU A 168 13.71 12.34 -10.10
C GLU A 168 12.99 11.31 -10.98
N TYR A 169 12.37 11.75 -12.08
CA TYR A 169 11.55 10.90 -12.93
C TYR A 169 12.30 10.21 -14.08
N LYS A 170 13.57 10.57 -14.33
CA LYS A 170 14.44 10.00 -15.37
C LYS A 170 15.84 9.56 -14.86
N PRO A 171 15.96 8.85 -13.72
CA PRO A 171 17.25 8.43 -13.23
C PRO A 171 17.85 7.33 -14.10
N THR A 172 19.17 7.34 -14.26
CA THR A 172 19.96 6.29 -14.91
C THR A 172 20.02 5.04 -14.04
N PHE A 173 20.37 3.89 -14.62
CA PHE A 173 20.58 2.66 -13.84
C PHE A 173 21.67 2.85 -12.77
N LEU A 174 22.74 3.60 -13.08
CA LEU A 174 23.84 3.82 -12.15
C LEU A 174 23.40 4.67 -10.95
N GLU A 175 22.61 5.72 -11.18
CA GLU A 175 22.03 6.55 -10.10
C GLU A 175 21.10 5.73 -9.20
N ILE A 176 20.23 4.89 -9.78
CA ILE A 176 19.33 4.02 -9.01
C ILE A 176 20.13 3.08 -8.10
N ILE A 177 21.13 2.37 -8.65
CA ILE A 177 21.94 1.44 -7.86
C ILE A 177 22.83 2.19 -6.86
N GLN A 178 23.32 3.38 -7.19
CA GLN A 178 24.11 4.19 -6.26
C GLN A 178 23.28 4.62 -5.04
N LYS A 179 22.01 5.01 -5.24
CA LYS A 179 21.08 5.27 -4.13
C LYS A 179 20.87 4.02 -3.28
N ALA A 180 20.69 2.86 -3.90
CA ALA A 180 20.55 1.58 -3.20
C ALA A 180 21.79 1.28 -2.35
N LYS A 181 23.00 1.43 -2.91
CA LYS A 181 24.26 1.24 -2.20
C LYS A 181 24.42 2.18 -1.01
N ARG A 182 24.07 3.46 -1.17
CA ARG A 182 24.12 4.44 -0.07
C ARG A 182 23.12 4.12 1.04
N THR A 183 21.96 3.57 0.69
CA THR A 183 20.88 3.27 1.64
C THR A 183 21.14 1.99 2.43
N TRP A 184 21.53 0.92 1.73
CA TRP A 184 21.72 -0.41 2.33
C TRP A 184 23.18 -0.69 2.73
N GLY A 185 24.08 0.24 2.42
CA GLY A 185 25.47 0.21 2.86
C GLY A 185 26.31 -0.87 2.20
N ASN A 186 27.45 -1.17 2.82
CA ASN A 186 28.47 -2.07 2.25
C ASN A 186 28.02 -3.52 2.14
N THR A 187 27.00 -3.93 2.89
CA THR A 187 26.42 -5.29 2.82
C THR A 187 25.57 -5.51 1.57
N PHE A 188 25.18 -4.44 0.87
CA PHE A 188 24.51 -4.55 -0.42
C PHE A 188 25.54 -4.77 -1.53
N THR A 189 25.69 -6.03 -1.96
CA THR A 189 26.66 -6.46 -2.97
C THR A 189 26.03 -7.21 -4.15
N LYS A 190 24.79 -7.68 -4.02
CA LYS A 190 24.06 -8.38 -5.09
C LYS A 190 22.60 -7.95 -5.15
N ALA A 191 22.06 -7.81 -6.36
CA ALA A 191 20.64 -7.50 -6.58
C ALA A 191 20.04 -8.29 -7.74
N TYR A 192 18.78 -8.67 -7.58
CA TYR A 192 17.93 -9.15 -8.66
C TYR A 192 17.24 -7.96 -9.32
N VAL A 193 17.35 -7.85 -10.65
CA VAL A 193 16.83 -6.75 -11.44
C VAL A 193 15.53 -7.15 -12.14
N LEU A 194 14.54 -6.28 -12.03
CA LEU A 194 13.24 -6.40 -12.69
C LEU A 194 13.15 -5.32 -13.78
N SER A 195 13.03 -5.75 -15.02
CA SER A 195 12.92 -4.86 -16.18
C SER A 195 12.41 -5.63 -17.40
N ASP A 196 11.87 -4.90 -18.38
CA ASP A 196 11.80 -5.43 -19.74
C ASP A 196 13.21 -5.44 -20.35
N GLU A 197 13.81 -6.63 -20.42
CA GLU A 197 15.22 -6.79 -20.81
C GLU A 197 15.49 -6.37 -22.25
N GLY A 198 14.51 -6.51 -23.14
CA GLY A 198 14.62 -6.04 -24.53
C GLY A 198 14.48 -4.52 -24.65
N GLY A 199 13.86 -3.88 -23.66
CA GLY A 199 13.64 -2.44 -23.64
C GLY A 199 14.77 -1.62 -23.01
N LEU A 200 15.82 -2.26 -22.49
CA LEU A 200 16.91 -1.58 -21.78
C LEU A 200 17.69 -0.60 -22.68
N PRO A 201 18.23 0.49 -22.12
CA PRO A 201 19.00 1.48 -22.88
C PRO A 201 20.39 0.98 -23.32
N ALA A 202 20.88 -0.09 -22.71
CA ALA A 202 22.10 -0.80 -23.06
C ALA A 202 21.90 -2.29 -22.78
N ASP A 203 22.72 -3.16 -23.36
CA ASP A 203 22.67 -4.59 -23.06
C ASP A 203 23.02 -4.85 -21.58
N LYS A 204 22.47 -5.93 -21.02
CA LYS A 204 22.62 -6.25 -19.59
C LYS A 204 24.06 -6.51 -19.18
N GLU A 205 24.90 -7.04 -20.07
CA GLU A 205 26.31 -7.30 -19.74
C GLU A 205 27.06 -5.98 -19.55
N THR A 206 26.78 -4.99 -20.40
CA THR A 206 27.28 -3.62 -20.24
C THR A 206 26.83 -3.01 -18.91
N ILE A 207 25.52 -3.05 -18.62
CA ILE A 207 24.98 -2.52 -17.35
C ILE A 207 25.61 -3.23 -16.14
N ARG A 208 25.73 -4.55 -16.18
CA ARG A 208 26.33 -5.37 -15.12
C ARG A 208 27.81 -5.01 -14.90
N ALA A 209 28.59 -4.92 -15.98
CA ALA A 209 30.01 -4.59 -15.92
C ALA A 209 30.24 -3.18 -15.34
N GLU A 210 29.45 -2.20 -15.78
CA GLU A 210 29.55 -0.83 -15.30
C GLU A 210 29.18 -0.71 -13.81
N VAL A 211 28.05 -1.28 -13.40
CA VAL A 211 27.60 -1.24 -12.00
C VAL A 211 28.57 -1.98 -11.08
N LEU A 212 29.11 -3.12 -11.50
CA LEU A 212 30.10 -3.86 -10.72
C LEU A 212 31.38 -3.04 -10.54
N LYS A 213 31.88 -2.44 -11.63
CA LYS A 213 33.10 -1.62 -11.60
C LYS A 213 32.95 -0.38 -10.73
N GLU A 214 31.85 0.37 -10.88
CA GLU A 214 31.69 1.66 -10.23
C GLU A 214 31.15 1.54 -8.80
N LEU A 215 30.36 0.51 -8.49
CA LEU A 215 29.65 0.40 -7.19
C LEU A 215 29.93 -0.89 -6.42
N GLY A 216 30.64 -1.86 -7.02
CA GLY A 216 30.89 -3.16 -6.40
C GLY A 216 29.60 -3.95 -6.14
N VAL A 217 28.62 -3.84 -7.03
CA VAL A 217 27.33 -4.54 -6.94
C VAL A 217 27.14 -5.43 -8.17
N GLU A 218 26.91 -6.72 -7.93
CA GLU A 218 26.56 -7.67 -8.99
C GLU A 218 25.05 -7.66 -9.25
N LEU A 219 24.67 -7.61 -10.53
CA LEU A 219 23.27 -7.57 -10.96
C LEU A 219 22.88 -8.87 -11.67
N PHE A 220 21.68 -9.37 -11.37
CA PHE A 220 21.15 -10.62 -11.91
C PHE A 220 19.75 -10.42 -12.47
N TRP A 221 19.46 -11.04 -13.62
CA TRP A 221 18.14 -11.04 -14.26
C TRP A 221 17.56 -12.45 -14.29
N LYS A 222 16.24 -12.58 -14.46
CA LYS A 222 15.55 -13.88 -14.65
C LYS A 222 16.21 -14.75 -15.73
N SER A 223 16.68 -14.14 -16.82
CA SER A 223 17.35 -14.83 -17.93
C SER A 223 18.63 -15.54 -17.54
N ASP A 224 19.27 -15.10 -16.44
CA ASP A 224 20.52 -15.71 -15.96
C ASP A 224 20.23 -17.09 -15.34
N PHE A 225 18.97 -17.37 -15.01
CA PHE A 225 18.54 -18.56 -14.28
C PHE A 225 17.57 -19.44 -15.05
N LEU A 226 16.81 -18.88 -16.00
CA LEU A 226 15.73 -19.55 -16.74
C LEU A 226 16.02 -19.56 -18.24
N SER A 227 15.58 -20.62 -18.92
CA SER A 227 15.77 -20.76 -20.36
C SER A 227 14.89 -19.79 -21.17
N PRO A 228 15.33 -19.35 -22.35
CA PRO A 228 14.52 -18.48 -23.23
C PRO A 228 13.13 -19.04 -23.57
N SER A 229 12.97 -20.37 -23.62
CA SER A 229 11.67 -21.02 -23.86
C SER A 229 10.63 -20.68 -22.80
N ILE A 230 11.03 -20.59 -21.53
CA ILE A 230 10.14 -20.23 -20.41
C ILE A 230 9.77 -18.75 -20.47
N LEU A 231 10.71 -17.91 -20.93
CA LEU A 231 10.57 -16.46 -20.99
C LEU A 231 9.99 -15.94 -22.32
N SER A 232 9.45 -16.83 -23.16
CA SER A 232 8.95 -16.51 -24.50
C SER A 232 7.72 -15.59 -24.52
N SER A 233 7.00 -15.45 -23.40
CA SER A 233 5.89 -14.51 -23.25
C SER A 233 6.25 -13.38 -22.29
N ASN A 234 6.10 -12.13 -22.75
CA ASN A 234 6.30 -10.93 -21.93
C ASN A 234 5.38 -10.90 -20.70
N LEU A 235 4.16 -11.43 -20.82
CA LEU A 235 3.24 -11.58 -19.69
C LEU A 235 3.78 -12.56 -18.64
N ILE A 236 4.20 -13.76 -19.07
CA ILE A 236 4.78 -14.77 -18.16
C ILE A 236 6.05 -14.24 -17.49
N SER A 237 6.92 -13.65 -18.29
CA SER A 237 8.15 -12.97 -17.86
C SER A 237 7.86 -11.91 -16.77
N SER A 238 6.86 -11.05 -16.99
CA SER A 238 6.45 -10.03 -16.01
C SER A 238 5.89 -10.63 -14.71
N ILE A 239 5.14 -11.73 -14.80
CA ILE A 239 4.58 -12.43 -13.63
C ILE A 239 5.71 -13.03 -12.78
N ILE A 240 6.70 -13.66 -13.42
CA ILE A 240 7.84 -14.25 -12.72
C ILE A 240 8.59 -13.17 -11.95
N ASP A 241 8.93 -12.05 -12.59
CA ASP A 241 9.56 -10.90 -11.93
C ASP A 241 8.72 -10.39 -10.76
N PHE A 242 7.41 -10.28 -10.96
CA PHE A 242 6.49 -9.80 -9.93
C PHE A 242 6.46 -10.72 -8.71
N GLU A 243 6.42 -12.04 -8.90
CA GLU A 243 6.44 -13.02 -7.81
C GLU A 243 7.78 -13.00 -7.04
N ILE A 244 8.91 -12.80 -7.73
CA ILE A 244 10.21 -12.61 -7.06
C ILE A 244 10.22 -11.32 -6.23
N ALA A 245 9.66 -10.22 -6.75
CA ALA A 245 9.56 -8.95 -6.03
C ALA A 245 8.77 -9.10 -4.72
N LEU A 246 7.68 -9.86 -4.76
CA LEU A 246 6.86 -10.15 -3.57
C LEU A 246 7.63 -10.99 -2.53
N ALA A 247 8.46 -11.93 -2.99
CA ALA A 247 9.13 -12.91 -2.16
C ALA A 247 10.43 -12.43 -1.51
N LEU A 248 11.15 -11.50 -2.13
CA LEU A 248 12.41 -10.99 -1.58
C LEU A 248 12.18 -10.01 -0.40
N PRO A 249 13.10 -9.99 0.58
CA PRO A 249 12.94 -9.18 1.80
C PRO A 249 13.07 -7.68 1.56
N PHE A 250 13.85 -7.25 0.56
CA PHE A 250 14.03 -5.85 0.19
C PHE A 250 13.59 -5.63 -1.26
N PHE A 251 12.83 -4.56 -1.49
CA PHE A 251 12.37 -4.15 -2.82
C PHE A 251 12.57 -2.65 -3.01
N ALA A 252 13.08 -2.23 -4.18
CA ALA A 252 13.09 -0.83 -4.60
C ALA A 252 12.48 -0.68 -6.00
N GLY A 253 11.61 0.31 -6.19
CA GLY A 253 10.94 0.55 -7.48
C GLY A 253 10.60 2.01 -7.76
N ASN A 254 10.10 2.30 -8.97
CA ASN A 254 9.64 3.64 -9.33
C ASN A 254 8.20 3.84 -8.82
N SER A 255 7.92 4.86 -8.02
CA SER A 255 6.56 5.10 -7.54
C SER A 255 5.55 5.53 -8.60
N ARG A 256 6.00 5.94 -9.80
CA ARG A 256 5.13 6.17 -10.96
C ARG A 256 4.84 4.89 -11.76
N SER A 257 5.54 3.80 -11.47
CA SER A 257 5.27 2.51 -12.09
C SER A 257 4.13 1.81 -11.35
N THR A 258 3.03 1.50 -12.06
CA THR A 258 1.95 0.69 -11.50
C THR A 258 2.48 -0.66 -11.02
N PHE A 259 3.49 -1.22 -11.69
CA PHE A 259 4.17 -2.45 -11.27
C PHE A 259 4.70 -2.36 -9.83
N ALA A 260 5.56 -1.39 -9.53
CA ALA A 260 6.17 -1.25 -8.21
C ALA A 260 5.16 -0.91 -7.11
N CYS A 261 4.15 -0.11 -7.44
CA CYS A 261 3.05 0.19 -6.53
C CYS A 261 2.27 -1.10 -6.19
N PHE A 262 1.95 -1.90 -7.21
CA PHE A 262 1.22 -3.15 -7.02
C PHE A 262 2.02 -4.22 -6.28
N VAL A 263 3.35 -4.27 -6.39
CA VAL A 263 4.18 -5.17 -5.56
C VAL A 263 3.94 -4.90 -4.07
N SER A 264 3.84 -3.63 -3.67
CA SER A 264 3.54 -3.26 -2.27
C SER A 264 2.10 -3.59 -1.88
N PHE A 265 1.15 -3.29 -2.77
CA PHE A 265 -0.28 -3.56 -2.52
C PHE A 265 -0.60 -5.06 -2.45
N GLU A 266 -0.06 -5.87 -3.35
CA GLU A 266 -0.33 -7.29 -3.37
C GLU A 266 0.37 -8.02 -2.22
N LYS A 267 1.56 -7.58 -1.79
CA LYS A 267 2.17 -8.07 -0.55
C LYS A 267 1.28 -7.80 0.66
N PHE A 268 0.66 -6.63 0.71
CA PHE A 268 -0.36 -6.31 1.70
C PHE A 268 -1.57 -7.25 1.61
N CYS A 269 -2.18 -7.42 0.43
CA CYS A 269 -3.34 -8.32 0.23
C CYS A 269 -3.02 -9.79 0.60
N ARG A 270 -1.81 -10.27 0.33
CA ARG A 270 -1.38 -11.65 0.63
C ARG A 270 -1.06 -11.89 2.11
N THR A 271 -0.68 -10.86 2.85
CA THR A 271 -0.20 -11.04 4.23
C THR A 271 -1.06 -10.38 5.29
N GLY A 272 -1.95 -9.46 4.91
CA GLY A 272 -2.68 -8.59 5.84
C GLY A 272 -1.75 -7.64 6.60
N ARG A 273 -0.50 -7.46 6.14
CA ARG A 273 0.53 -6.65 6.81
C ARG A 273 1.11 -5.64 5.84
N TYR A 274 1.43 -4.45 6.36
CA TYR A 274 2.14 -3.43 5.59
C TYR A 274 3.44 -3.98 5.00
N ALA A 275 3.72 -3.62 3.76
CA ALA A 275 4.97 -4.00 3.10
C ALA A 275 6.16 -3.37 3.83
N LYS A 276 7.01 -4.20 4.44
CA LYS A 276 8.25 -3.75 5.08
C LYS A 276 9.38 -3.71 4.06
N ASN A 277 10.32 -2.79 4.25
CA ASN A 277 11.54 -2.66 3.44
C ASN A 277 11.26 -2.49 1.93
N HIS A 278 10.19 -1.79 1.60
CA HIS A 278 9.90 -1.38 0.24
C HIS A 278 10.31 0.09 0.08
N TYR A 279 11.08 0.37 -0.95
CA TYR A 279 11.70 1.66 -1.17
C TYR A 279 11.34 2.21 -2.55
N ILE A 280 11.49 3.51 -2.72
CA ILE A 280 11.42 4.18 -4.01
C ILE A 280 12.71 4.92 -4.29
N TYR A 281 13.04 5.10 -5.57
CA TYR A 281 14.26 5.81 -5.99
C TYR A 281 13.98 7.16 -6.68
N ASN A 282 12.74 7.43 -7.09
CA ASN A 282 12.36 8.70 -7.74
C ASN A 282 12.15 9.85 -6.73
N ASN A 283 12.61 9.71 -5.49
CA ASN A 283 12.72 10.82 -4.55
C ASN A 283 13.95 11.67 -4.85
N SER A 284 13.89 12.95 -4.46
CA SER A 284 15.08 13.81 -4.46
C SER A 284 16.18 13.25 -3.55
N GLY A 285 17.42 13.32 -4.00
CA GLY A 285 18.60 13.18 -3.15
C GLY A 285 19.24 11.79 -3.18
N PRO A 286 20.29 11.58 -2.38
CA PRO A 286 21.27 10.53 -2.64
C PRO A 286 20.89 9.14 -2.11
N HIS A 287 19.76 8.99 -1.41
CA HIS A 287 19.32 7.73 -0.81
C HIS A 287 17.97 7.30 -1.39
N LEU A 288 17.71 6.00 -1.37
CA LEU A 288 16.37 5.47 -1.54
C LEU A 288 15.50 5.95 -0.38
N MET A 289 14.22 6.11 -0.66
CA MET A 289 13.26 6.52 0.34
C MET A 289 12.35 5.35 0.71
N LEU A 290 12.17 5.12 2.02
CA LEU A 290 11.25 4.10 2.50
C LEU A 290 9.81 4.49 2.14
N ARG A 291 9.06 3.51 1.60
CA ARG A 291 7.65 3.64 1.26
C ARG A 291 6.80 3.25 2.47
N TYR A 292 5.89 4.13 2.90
CA TYR A 292 5.04 3.87 4.07
C TYR A 292 3.59 3.49 3.71
N ASP A 293 3.12 3.80 2.50
CA ASP A 293 1.79 3.42 2.03
C ASP A 293 1.77 1.98 1.47
N ASN A 294 0.58 1.37 1.39
CA ASN A 294 0.40 0.03 0.81
C ASN A 294 0.35 0.04 -0.72
N GLY A 295 1.19 0.85 -1.38
CA GLY A 295 1.18 0.94 -2.85
C GLY A 295 0.11 1.88 -3.43
N ALA A 296 -0.61 2.65 -2.63
CA ALA A 296 -1.75 3.45 -3.04
C ALA A 296 -1.39 4.74 -3.80
N LEU A 297 -0.31 5.39 -3.35
CA LEU A 297 0.08 6.71 -3.80
C LEU A 297 1.18 6.60 -4.87
N MET A 298 1.32 7.61 -5.72
CA MET A 298 2.34 7.61 -6.77
C MET A 298 3.33 8.76 -6.65
N ALA A 299 2.99 9.79 -5.87
CA ALA A 299 3.82 10.98 -5.74
C ALA A 299 4.81 10.81 -4.56
N PRO A 300 6.14 10.87 -4.79
CA PRO A 300 7.17 10.65 -3.76
C PRO A 300 6.94 11.36 -2.42
N GLU A 301 6.50 12.62 -2.46
CA GLU A 301 6.29 13.46 -1.30
C GLU A 301 5.15 13.00 -0.39
N GLN A 302 4.17 12.25 -0.93
CA GLN A 302 3.07 11.70 -0.15
C GLN A 302 3.44 10.33 0.44
N LEU A 303 4.31 9.58 -0.25
CA LEU A 303 4.75 8.22 0.10
C LEU A 303 5.65 8.17 1.34
N LYS A 304 6.39 9.25 1.58
CA LYS A 304 7.37 9.39 2.66
C LYS A 304 6.75 9.67 4.02
N ASP A 305 5.49 10.06 4.03
CA ASP A 305 4.87 10.68 5.19
C ASP A 305 3.96 9.70 5.91
N ALA A 306 4.39 9.32 7.12
CA ALA A 306 3.67 8.40 8.00
C ALA A 306 2.22 8.84 8.27
N LEU A 307 1.92 10.13 8.11
CA LEU A 307 0.57 10.68 8.20
C LEU A 307 -0.41 9.96 7.27
N PHE A 308 0.01 9.64 6.03
CA PHE A 308 -0.83 8.94 5.05
C PHE A 308 -0.76 7.42 5.20
N ALA A 309 0.23 6.91 5.91
CA ALA A 309 0.41 5.47 6.15
C ALA A 309 -0.54 4.92 7.20
N ARG A 310 -0.98 5.76 8.15
CA ARG A 310 -1.90 5.40 9.24
C ARG A 310 -1.47 4.14 10.00
N GLN A 311 -0.16 3.97 10.18
CA GLN A 311 0.39 2.79 10.85
C GLN A 311 0.00 2.80 12.34
N PRO A 312 -0.60 1.72 12.86
CA PRO A 312 -0.98 1.64 14.27
C PRO A 312 0.21 1.89 15.21
N LEU A 313 0.03 2.76 16.20
CA LEU A 313 1.00 2.95 17.28
C LEU A 313 0.97 1.82 18.32
N LEU A 314 -0.13 1.07 18.35
CA LEU A 314 -0.38 -0.05 19.27
C LEU A 314 -0.65 -1.31 18.46
N GLU A 315 -0.37 -2.46 19.06
CA GLU A 315 -0.77 -3.74 18.48
C GLU A 315 -2.30 -3.84 18.41
N VAL A 316 -2.78 -4.05 17.18
CA VAL A 316 -4.19 -4.24 16.86
C VAL A 316 -4.53 -5.71 17.01
N SER A 317 -5.66 -5.99 17.65
CA SER A 317 -6.22 -7.33 17.75
C SER A 317 -7.40 -7.50 16.79
N PRO A 318 -7.55 -8.69 16.15
CA PRO A 318 -8.77 -9.03 15.42
C PRO A 318 -10.06 -9.03 16.28
N TYR A 319 -9.91 -8.97 17.61
CA TYR A 319 -11.04 -8.90 18.54
C TYR A 319 -11.37 -7.47 19.00
N ASP A 320 -10.59 -6.47 18.57
CA ASP A 320 -10.88 -5.08 18.89
C ASP A 320 -12.26 -4.69 18.32
N ARG A 321 -13.01 -3.89 19.08
CA ARG A 321 -14.34 -3.41 18.69
C ARG A 321 -14.18 -2.33 17.64
N GLU A 322 -14.85 -2.52 16.52
CA GLU A 322 -14.90 -1.52 15.45
C GLU A 322 -16.21 -0.75 15.57
N TRP A 323 -16.11 0.52 15.94
CA TRP A 323 -17.23 1.46 15.94
C TRP A 323 -17.05 2.47 14.82
N ALA A 324 -18.14 2.91 14.22
CA ALA A 324 -18.11 3.90 13.13
C ALA A 324 -17.83 5.31 13.69
N LEU A 325 -16.60 5.79 13.53
CA LEU A 325 -16.07 7.00 14.14
C LEU A 325 -15.25 7.82 13.14
N THR A 326 -15.11 9.10 13.40
CA THR A 326 -14.24 9.99 12.63
C THR A 326 -13.40 10.81 13.59
N LEU A 327 -12.09 10.62 13.55
CA LEU A 327 -11.11 11.44 14.26
C LEU A 327 -10.59 12.51 13.31
N THR A 328 -10.87 13.77 13.63
CA THR A 328 -10.29 14.93 12.96
C THR A 328 -9.25 15.53 13.88
N ALA A 329 -8.01 15.70 13.43
CA ALA A 329 -6.98 16.43 14.18
C ALA A 329 -6.45 17.59 13.34
N HIS A 330 -6.25 18.74 13.98
CA HIS A 330 -5.58 19.88 13.37
C HIS A 330 -4.08 19.78 13.63
N LEU A 331 -3.33 19.61 12.56
CA LEU A 331 -1.86 19.56 12.56
C LEU A 331 -1.31 20.94 12.20
N ALA A 332 -0.42 21.46 13.02
CA ALA A 332 0.27 22.72 12.74
C ALA A 332 0.91 22.68 11.33
N GLN A 333 0.80 23.79 10.60
CA GLN A 333 1.28 23.97 9.22
C GLN A 333 0.65 23.08 8.13
N THR A 334 -0.21 22.13 8.49
CA THR A 334 -0.86 21.20 7.54
C THR A 334 -2.37 21.43 7.47
N GLY A 335 -3.03 21.73 8.60
CA GLY A 335 -4.47 21.87 8.69
C GLY A 335 -5.16 20.62 9.25
N ASP A 336 -6.46 20.49 8.97
CA ASP A 336 -7.27 19.38 9.47
C ASP A 336 -6.96 18.10 8.68
N PHE A 337 -6.55 17.05 9.40
CA PHE A 337 -6.38 15.70 8.87
C PHE A 337 -7.43 14.77 9.48
N ILE A 338 -7.97 13.88 8.65
CA ILE A 338 -9.11 13.05 9.04
C ILE A 338 -8.77 11.57 8.92
N SER A 339 -8.96 10.86 10.02
CA SER A 339 -8.92 9.41 10.13
C SER A 339 -10.31 8.89 10.46
N ARG A 340 -10.76 7.82 9.80
CA ARG A 340 -12.14 7.33 9.94
C ARG A 340 -12.17 5.83 10.10
N THR A 341 -13.09 5.38 10.92
CA THR A 341 -13.64 4.03 10.92
C THR A 341 -15.05 4.11 10.30
N GLN A 342 -15.20 3.66 9.07
CA GLN A 342 -16.46 3.42 8.35
C GLN A 342 -16.80 1.93 8.31
N PHE A 343 -18.06 1.60 8.06
CA PHE A 343 -18.47 0.26 7.66
C PHE A 343 -18.93 0.30 6.21
N VAL A 344 -18.26 -0.44 5.32
CA VAL A 344 -18.81 -0.74 3.99
C VAL A 344 -19.27 -2.19 4.02
N MET A 345 -20.56 -2.43 3.78
CA MET A 345 -21.14 -3.79 3.68
C MET A 345 -20.84 -4.71 4.88
N GLY A 346 -20.73 -4.15 6.10
CA GLY A 346 -20.44 -4.93 7.31
C GLY A 346 -18.96 -5.26 7.53
N VAL A 347 -18.06 -4.75 6.69
CA VAL A 347 -16.60 -4.86 6.87
C VAL A 347 -16.05 -3.62 7.57
N PRO A 348 -15.27 -3.87 8.63
CA PRO A 348 -14.28 -3.01 9.25
C PRO A 348 -13.69 -1.90 8.40
N SER A 349 -13.58 -0.65 8.86
CA SER A 349 -12.51 0.20 8.33
C SER A 349 -11.79 0.97 9.43
N GLY A 350 -10.56 1.35 9.12
CA GLY A 350 -9.59 2.17 9.87
C GLY A 350 -9.14 1.70 11.25
N HIS A 351 -7.88 1.97 11.58
CA HIS A 351 -7.55 2.38 12.94
C HIS A 351 -7.64 3.91 12.98
N LEU A 352 -8.12 4.47 14.09
CA LEU A 352 -8.12 5.92 14.29
C LEU A 352 -6.70 6.39 14.62
N VAL A 353 -5.86 6.42 13.60
CA VAL A 353 -4.45 6.85 13.67
C VAL A 353 -4.29 8.16 12.91
N ILE A 354 -3.64 9.11 13.57
CA ILE A 354 -3.05 10.30 12.95
C ILE A 354 -1.64 10.41 13.52
N ASP A 355 -0.62 10.34 12.67
CA ASP A 355 0.79 10.43 13.08
C ASP A 355 1.52 11.50 12.25
N GLY A 356 1.67 12.69 12.83
CA GLY A 356 2.43 13.80 12.25
C GLY A 356 3.90 13.81 12.65
N SER A 357 4.39 12.79 13.38
CA SER A 357 5.75 12.79 13.93
C SER A 357 6.87 12.68 12.90
N SER A 358 6.53 12.42 11.64
CA SER A 358 7.45 12.47 10.48
C SER A 358 8.00 13.87 10.22
N ASP A 359 7.32 14.91 10.69
CA ASP A 359 7.69 16.31 10.53
C ASP A 359 7.61 17.03 11.89
N PRO A 360 8.75 17.53 12.42
CA PRO A 360 8.79 18.14 13.75
C PRO A 360 7.91 19.39 13.87
N LEU A 361 7.49 19.98 12.75
CA LEU A 361 6.62 21.16 12.74
C LEU A 361 5.13 20.82 12.88
N ARG A 362 4.74 19.54 12.80
CA ARG A 362 3.34 19.09 12.78
C ARG A 362 2.84 18.58 14.13
N SER A 363 2.94 19.44 15.13
CA SER A 363 2.25 19.19 16.40
C SER A 363 0.73 19.24 16.24
N ILE A 364 0.02 18.45 17.04
CA ILE A 364 -1.44 18.45 17.12
C ILE A 364 -1.88 19.61 18.00
N GLU A 365 -2.60 20.58 17.44
CA GLU A 365 -3.17 21.72 18.18
C GLU A 365 -4.55 21.43 18.75
N GLY A 366 -5.27 20.47 18.15
CA GLY A 366 -6.60 20.09 18.57
C GLY A 366 -7.15 18.90 17.83
N PHE A 367 -8.21 18.31 18.36
CA PHE A 367 -8.88 17.16 17.74
C PHE A 367 -10.37 17.10 18.11
N GLN A 368 -11.12 16.34 17.32
CA GLN A 368 -12.54 16.05 17.49
C GLN A 368 -12.81 14.61 17.08
N LEU A 369 -13.69 13.94 17.82
CA LEU A 369 -14.16 12.60 17.51
C LEU A 369 -15.67 12.62 17.26
N ASP A 370 -16.08 12.32 16.03
CA ASP A 370 -17.50 12.19 15.64
C ASP A 370 -17.94 10.73 15.64
N VAL A 371 -19.21 10.49 15.97
CA VAL A 371 -19.83 9.15 16.00
C VAL A 371 -20.90 9.08 14.91
N ASN A 372 -20.80 8.09 14.02
CA ASN A 372 -21.63 8.00 12.81
C ASN A 372 -22.73 6.90 12.86
N SER A 373 -22.84 6.12 13.94
CA SER A 373 -23.81 5.01 14.12
C SER A 373 -23.95 4.69 15.62
N PRO A 374 -25.00 4.00 16.14
CA PRO A 374 -25.36 4.11 17.56
C PRO A 374 -24.24 3.63 18.49
N LEU A 375 -23.68 4.64 19.17
CA LEU A 375 -22.82 4.72 20.35
C LEU A 375 -22.06 3.48 20.83
N PRO A 376 -20.84 3.77 21.32
CA PRO A 376 -20.68 4.07 22.74
C PRO A 376 -20.68 5.58 23.03
N SER A 377 -21.10 5.94 24.24
CA SER A 377 -20.93 7.31 24.76
C SER A 377 -19.45 7.54 25.01
N LEU A 378 -18.83 8.40 24.20
CA LEU A 378 -17.41 8.72 24.28
C LEU A 378 -17.23 10.15 24.79
N GLU A 379 -16.27 10.31 25.70
CA GLU A 379 -15.81 11.61 26.15
C GLU A 379 -14.30 11.71 26.08
N TYR A 380 -13.82 12.93 25.88
CA TYR A 380 -12.40 13.23 25.84
C TYR A 380 -12.07 14.61 26.39
N ARG A 381 -10.80 14.79 26.72
CA ARG A 381 -10.25 16.09 27.13
C ARG A 381 -8.81 16.21 26.65
N ALA A 382 -8.35 17.43 26.52
CA ALA A 382 -7.00 17.75 26.11
C ALA A 382 -6.30 18.64 27.14
N ARG A 383 -4.97 18.62 27.11
CA ARG A 383 -4.08 19.46 27.90
C ARG A 383 -3.18 20.25 26.95
N ASN A 384 -2.98 21.54 27.22
CA ASN A 384 -2.11 22.41 26.44
C ASN A 384 -0.73 22.60 27.11
N LYS A 385 0.16 23.34 26.44
CA LYS A 385 1.51 23.68 26.93
C LYS A 385 1.52 24.34 28.31
N GLU A 386 0.55 25.19 28.64
CA GLU A 386 0.47 25.83 29.96
C GLU A 386 -0.02 24.87 31.07
N GLY A 387 -0.27 23.60 30.74
CA GLY A 387 -0.81 22.61 31.66
C GLY A 387 -2.30 22.75 31.95
N ARG A 388 -3.00 23.67 31.26
CA ARG A 388 -4.44 23.82 31.37
C ARG A 388 -5.12 22.67 30.63
N HIS A 389 -6.17 22.13 31.22
CA HIS A 389 -6.96 21.07 30.61
C HIS A 389 -8.38 21.55 30.30
N THR A 390 -8.93 21.06 29.19
CA THR A 390 -10.36 21.22 28.90
C THR A 390 -11.18 20.45 29.93
N PRO A 391 -12.47 20.80 30.16
CA PRO A 391 -13.40 19.85 30.77
C PRO A 391 -13.54 18.61 29.89
N TRP A 392 -14.15 17.55 30.42
CA TRP A 392 -14.59 16.42 29.61
C TRP A 392 -15.62 16.90 28.59
N GLN A 393 -15.33 16.66 27.32
CA GLN A 393 -16.16 17.00 26.18
C GLN A 393 -16.80 15.73 25.61
N PRO A 394 -18.07 15.80 25.15
CA PRO A 394 -18.69 14.70 24.42
C PRO A 394 -18.13 14.59 23.00
N ALA A 395 -18.38 13.45 22.36
CA ALA A 395 -18.21 13.29 20.92
C ALA A 395 -18.87 14.44 20.11
N GLY A 396 -18.21 14.86 19.03
CA GLY A 396 -18.59 15.99 18.20
C GLY A 396 -18.03 17.36 18.64
N SER A 397 -17.42 17.45 19.83
CA SER A 397 -16.87 18.72 20.33
C SER A 397 -15.38 18.86 20.02
N PHE A 398 -14.93 19.98 19.46
CA PHE A 398 -13.50 20.18 19.22
C PHE A 398 -12.73 20.51 20.51
N CYS A 399 -11.67 19.76 20.82
CA CYS A 399 -10.75 20.00 21.94
C CYS A 399 -9.45 20.61 21.43
N GLY A 400 -9.04 21.76 21.98
CA GLY A 400 -7.80 22.46 21.58
C GLY A 400 -8.07 23.67 20.69
N SER A 401 -7.17 23.95 19.74
CA SER A 401 -7.27 25.07 18.80
C SER A 401 -6.98 24.67 17.35
N ARG A 402 -7.29 25.58 16.42
CA ARG A 402 -6.88 25.51 15.02
C ARG A 402 -6.10 26.77 14.65
N GLY A 403 -4.95 26.62 14.02
CA GLY A 403 -4.11 27.71 13.50
C GLY A 403 -3.63 28.71 14.55
N LYS A 404 -3.60 28.34 15.83
CA LYS A 404 -3.16 29.23 16.92
C LYS A 404 -1.72 28.95 17.36
N ASN A 405 -1.04 27.99 16.73
CA ASN A 405 0.30 27.57 17.10
C ASN A 405 0.39 27.25 18.60
N THR A 406 -0.65 26.61 19.13
CA THR A 406 -0.75 26.20 20.53
C THR A 406 -0.87 24.68 20.59
N PRO A 407 0.26 23.96 20.63
CA PRO A 407 0.26 22.51 20.66
C PRO A 407 -0.42 21.95 21.91
N LEU A 408 -1.08 20.81 21.75
CA LEU A 408 -1.46 19.98 22.88
C LEU A 408 -0.24 19.26 23.44
N THR A 409 -0.26 18.93 24.72
CA THR A 409 0.80 18.18 25.44
C THR A 409 0.28 16.92 26.11
N GLY A 410 -1.03 16.68 25.98
CA GLY A 410 -1.64 15.45 26.43
C GLY A 410 -3.13 15.39 26.15
N PHE A 411 -3.69 14.21 26.28
CA PHE A 411 -5.11 13.96 26.08
C PHE A 411 -5.57 12.75 26.88
N SER A 412 -6.88 12.56 26.93
CA SER A 412 -7.51 11.44 27.60
C SER A 412 -8.85 11.12 26.94
N PHE A 413 -9.13 9.82 26.75
CA PHE A 413 -10.39 9.31 26.21
C PHE A 413 -11.04 8.35 27.20
N ARG A 414 -12.37 8.32 27.28
CA ARG A 414 -13.11 7.31 28.03
C ARG A 414 -14.44 6.95 27.37
N ILE A 415 -14.87 5.71 27.59
CA ILE A 415 -16.24 5.27 27.31
C ILE A 415 -17.10 5.46 28.56
N LYS A 416 -18.36 5.84 28.37
CA LYS A 416 -19.42 5.89 29.36
C LYS A 416 -20.58 4.98 28.97
N GLY A 417 -21.44 4.70 29.97
CA GLY A 417 -22.64 3.88 29.78
C GLY A 417 -22.31 2.39 29.68
N PRO A 418 -23.27 1.56 29.23
CA PRO A 418 -23.14 0.10 29.29
C PRO A 418 -21.88 -0.48 28.63
N ALA A 419 -21.40 0.14 27.54
CA ALA A 419 -20.21 -0.31 26.83
C ALA A 419 -18.94 -0.29 27.69
N SER A 420 -18.84 0.61 28.69
CA SER A 420 -17.66 0.70 29.58
C SER A 420 -17.51 -0.52 30.50
N LEU A 421 -18.55 -1.34 30.64
CA LEU A 421 -18.54 -2.56 31.46
C LEU A 421 -17.91 -3.75 30.72
N THR A 422 -17.74 -3.64 29.40
CA THR A 422 -17.31 -4.78 28.55
C THR A 422 -16.17 -4.41 27.62
N THR A 423 -15.75 -3.16 27.58
CA THR A 423 -14.79 -2.66 26.58
C THR A 423 -13.91 -1.57 27.17
N ASP A 424 -12.60 -1.77 27.04
CA ASP A 424 -11.58 -0.79 27.36
C ASP A 424 -11.38 0.18 26.19
N CYS A 425 -11.29 1.47 26.51
CA CYS A 425 -10.85 2.52 25.62
C CYS A 425 -9.35 2.69 25.79
N ILE A 426 -8.56 2.24 24.81
CA ILE A 426 -7.10 2.24 24.85
C ILE A 426 -6.59 3.23 23.81
N TYR A 427 -5.62 4.04 24.17
CA TYR A 427 -5.06 5.04 23.27
C TYR A 427 -3.57 5.22 23.48
N ALA A 428 -2.91 5.67 22.42
CA ALA A 428 -1.48 5.94 22.42
C ALA A 428 -1.13 7.21 21.68
N ALA A 429 0.08 7.69 21.95
CA ALA A 429 0.61 8.94 21.45
C ALA A 429 2.11 8.86 21.20
N ARG A 430 2.57 9.75 20.31
CA ARG A 430 3.96 10.19 20.24
C ARG A 430 4.03 11.66 20.65
N PHE A 431 5.20 12.04 21.15
CA PHE A 431 5.48 13.41 21.53
C PHE A 431 6.79 13.90 20.90
N SER A 432 6.92 15.21 20.70
CA SER A 432 8.13 15.81 20.13
C SER A 432 9.37 15.43 20.94
N GLU A 433 10.48 15.17 20.24
CA GLU A 433 11.78 14.82 20.81
C GLU A 433 11.84 13.45 21.52
N HIS A 434 10.76 12.66 21.46
CA HIS A 434 10.71 11.32 22.06
C HIS A 434 10.24 10.26 21.05
N SER A 435 11.01 9.19 20.89
CA SER A 435 10.69 8.09 19.98
C SER A 435 9.76 7.03 20.56
N GLU A 436 9.57 7.02 21.88
CA GLU A 436 8.74 6.03 22.57
C GLU A 436 7.25 6.31 22.38
N VAL A 437 6.47 5.24 22.26
CA VAL A 437 5.01 5.32 22.22
C VAL A 437 4.48 5.27 23.65
N ILE A 438 3.78 6.33 24.06
CA ILE A 438 3.10 6.40 25.36
C ILE A 438 1.68 5.94 25.17
N HIS A 439 1.16 5.14 26.10
CA HIS A 439 -0.21 4.65 26.04
C HIS A 439 -0.91 4.81 27.40
N ALA A 440 -2.22 4.92 27.34
CA ALA A 440 -3.09 5.07 28.49
C ALA A 440 -4.46 4.47 28.17
N LYS A 441 -5.31 4.30 29.19
CA LYS A 441 -6.66 3.78 28.98
C LYS A 441 -7.70 4.42 29.89
N ASN A 442 -8.96 4.31 29.50
CA ASN A 442 -10.13 4.53 30.36
C ASN A 442 -10.12 5.84 31.18
N GLY A 443 -9.65 6.92 30.58
CA GLY A 443 -9.65 8.26 31.17
C GLY A 443 -8.37 8.66 31.92
N GLU A 444 -7.34 7.82 31.88
CA GLU A 444 -5.98 8.18 32.28
C GLU A 444 -5.37 9.24 31.35
N TRP A 445 -4.41 10.04 31.83
CA TRP A 445 -3.73 11.00 30.97
C TRP A 445 -2.65 10.32 30.13
N CYS A 446 -2.67 10.54 28.82
CA CYS A 446 -1.55 10.23 27.93
C CYS A 446 -0.73 11.51 27.73
N THR A 447 0.44 11.62 28.37
CA THR A 447 1.30 12.83 28.38
C THR A 447 2.72 12.49 28.83
N LEU A 448 3.72 13.26 28.39
CA LEU A 448 5.09 13.28 28.94
C LEU A 448 5.40 14.55 29.76
N GLY A 449 4.39 15.39 30.03
CA GLY A 449 4.59 16.71 30.64
C GLY A 449 4.37 17.85 29.65
N ASN A 450 4.61 19.08 30.09
CA ASN A 450 4.27 20.30 29.35
C ASN A 450 5.26 20.67 28.24
N ASP A 451 6.47 20.12 28.28
CA ASP A 451 7.54 20.50 27.35
C ASP A 451 7.55 19.66 26.08
N HIS A 452 6.63 18.70 25.96
CA HIS A 452 6.56 17.77 24.84
C HIS A 452 5.24 17.90 24.10
N ASN A 453 5.31 18.35 22.86
CA ASN A 453 4.14 18.55 22.01
C ASN A 453 3.60 17.20 21.53
N LEU A 454 2.29 17.04 21.55
CA LEU A 454 1.60 15.88 20.99
C LEU A 454 1.77 15.87 19.47
N THR A 455 2.25 14.76 18.91
CA THR A 455 2.48 14.62 17.45
C THR A 455 1.70 13.48 16.82
N ALA A 456 1.19 12.54 17.62
CA ALA A 456 0.38 11.44 17.12
C ALA A 456 -0.72 11.02 18.09
N ILE A 457 -1.85 10.55 17.57
CA ILE A 457 -2.95 9.94 18.31
C ILE A 457 -3.30 8.61 17.65
N HIS A 458 -3.42 7.56 18.46
CA HIS A 458 -4.02 6.29 18.06
C HIS A 458 -5.08 5.90 19.09
N LEU A 459 -6.30 5.57 18.64
CA LEU A 459 -7.41 5.15 19.50
C LEU A 459 -7.94 3.78 19.06
N LEU A 460 -8.10 2.87 20.03
CA LEU A 460 -8.65 1.53 19.83
C LEU A 460 -9.56 1.12 21.00
N PHE A 461 -10.43 0.15 20.74
CA PHE A 461 -11.41 -0.32 21.70
C PHE A 461 -11.31 -1.83 21.83
N ARG A 462 -11.06 -2.33 23.03
CA ARG A 462 -10.75 -3.75 23.23
C ARG A 462 -11.75 -4.39 24.19
N PRO A 463 -12.33 -5.54 23.87
CA PRO A 463 -13.13 -6.29 24.83
C PRO A 463 -12.34 -6.53 26.12
N GLN A 464 -12.95 -6.25 27.27
CA GLN A 464 -12.35 -6.60 28.56
C GLN A 464 -12.24 -8.11 28.67
N LYS A 465 -11.17 -8.60 29.30
CA LYS A 465 -11.06 -10.02 29.62
C LYS A 465 -12.27 -10.42 30.48
N PRO A 466 -12.89 -11.60 30.26
CA PRO A 466 -13.98 -12.06 31.10
C PRO A 466 -13.55 -12.07 32.57
N PHE A 467 -14.41 -11.63 33.48
CA PHE A 467 -14.17 -11.77 34.91
C PHE A 467 -13.96 -13.26 35.24
N GLY A 468 -12.75 -13.62 35.69
CA GLY A 468 -12.44 -14.95 36.21
C GLY A 468 -11.66 -15.92 35.31
N ARG A 469 -10.78 -15.44 34.41
CA ARG A 469 -9.73 -16.27 33.79
C ARG A 469 -8.36 -15.61 33.80
#